data_AF-A0A1J5GVS4-F1
#
_entry.id   AF-A0A1J5GVS4-F1
#
_cell.length_a   1.000
_cell.length_b   1.000
_cell.length_c   1.000
_cell.angle_alpha   90.00
_cell.angle_beta   90.00
_cell.angle_gamma   90.00
#
_symmetry.space_group_name_H-M   'P 1'
#
loop_
_entity.id
_entity.type
_entity.pdbx_description
1 polymer ?
#
loop_
_entity_poly.entity_id
_entity_poly.type
_entity_poly.pdbx_seq_one_letter_code
_entity_poly.pdbx_strand_id
1 'polypeptide(L)' 'MAKKSKIAKDKKMLALREKYQLAGEKKPNKVSTRGKNRCKITGRPQGYMRYFGLSRITFRELALKGELPGVVKASK' A
#
# COMPACT_ATOMS: atom_id res chain seq x y z
N MET A 1 1.19 14.73 3.49
CA MET A 1 0.44 13.45 3.34
C MET A 1 -0.32 13.45 2.02
N ALA A 2 -0.84 12.31 1.54
CA ALA A 2 -1.53 12.29 0.25
C ALA A 2 -2.95 12.88 0.34
N LYS A 3 -3.40 13.57 -0.73
CA LYS A 3 -4.77 14.08 -0.84
C LYS A 3 -5.78 12.93 -0.71
N LYS A 4 -6.85 13.11 0.09
CA LYS A 4 -7.92 12.11 0.30
C LYS A 4 -8.52 11.63 -1.02
N SER A 5 -8.78 12.54 -1.97
CA SER A 5 -9.27 12.22 -3.32
C SER A 5 -8.36 11.25 -4.07
N LYS A 6 -7.04 11.44 -3.98
CA LYS A 6 -6.06 10.56 -4.62
C LYS A 6 -6.01 9.18 -3.95
N ILE A 7 -6.25 9.08 -2.64
CA ILE A 7 -6.32 7.80 -1.92
C ILE A 7 -7.58 7.03 -2.32
N ALA A 8 -8.72 7.70 -2.34
CA ALA A 8 -10.01 7.12 -2.74
C ALA A 8 -9.95 6.57 -4.18
N LYS A 9 -9.31 7.32 -5.09
CA LYS A 9 -9.08 6.88 -6.47
C LYS A 9 -8.31 5.56 -6.53
N ASP A 10 -7.16 5.46 -5.85
CA ASP A 10 -6.33 4.26 -5.93
C ASP A 10 -7.00 3.06 -5.23
N LYS A 11 -7.70 3.28 -4.11
CA LYS A 11 -8.52 2.25 -3.44
C LYS A 11 -9.59 1.69 -4.37
N LYS A 12 -10.32 2.55 -5.08
CA LYS A 12 -11.33 2.13 -6.06
C LYS A 12 -10.73 1.26 -7.16
N MET A 13 -9.53 1.59 -7.62
CA MET A 13 -8.87 0.85 -8.69
C MET A 13 -8.36 -0.52 -8.22
N LEU A 14 -7.85 -0.61 -6.98
CA LEU A 14 -7.46 -1.87 -6.35
C LEU A 14 -8.66 -2.79 -6.12
N ALA A 15 -9.74 -2.27 -5.55
CA ALA A 15 -10.97 -3.05 -5.34
C ALA A 15 -11.56 -3.56 -6.67
N LEU A 16 -11.55 -2.72 -7.71
CA LEU A 16 -12.00 -3.13 -9.04
C LEU A 16 -11.10 -4.21 -9.64
N ARG A 17 -9.78 -4.15 -9.40
CA ARG A 17 -8.82 -5.17 -9.84
C ARG A 17 -9.07 -6.52 -9.19
N GLU A 18 -9.36 -6.53 -7.88
CA GLU A 18 -9.72 -7.73 -7.12
C GLU A 18 -11.05 -8.31 -7.62
N LYS A 19 -12.06 -7.46 -7.88
CA LYS A 19 -13.35 -7.90 -8.44
C LYS A 19 -13.18 -8.65 -9.77
N TYR A 20 -12.40 -8.11 -10.70
CA TYR A 20 -12.13 -8.79 -11.98
C TYR A 20 -11.27 -10.05 -11.81
N GLN A 21 -10.40 -10.13 -10.78
CA GLN A 21 -9.65 -11.36 -10.49
C GLN A 21 -10.59 -12.49 -10.06
N LEU A 22 -11.54 -12.19 -9.18
CA LEU A 22 -12.51 -13.16 -8.68
C LEU A 22 -13.48 -13.64 -9.78
N ALA A 23 -13.90 -12.73 -10.67
CA ALA A 23 -14.79 -13.06 -11.78
C ALA A 23 -14.12 -13.88 -12.91
N GLY A 24 -12.78 -14.00 -12.93
CA GLY A 24 -12.05 -14.67 -14.01
C GLY A 24 -12.05 -13.92 -15.35
N GLU A 25 -12.53 -12.68 -15.37
CA GLU A 25 -12.66 -11.86 -16.59
C GLU A 25 -11.36 -11.11 -16.93
N LYS A 26 -11.21 -10.76 -18.22
CA LYS A 26 -10.10 -9.91 -18.68
C LYS A 26 -10.25 -8.49 -18.11
N LYS A 27 -9.24 -8.06 -17.35
CA LYS A 27 -9.20 -6.71 -16.77
C LYS A 27 -9.03 -5.66 -17.86
N PRO A 28 -9.82 -4.58 -17.86
CA PRO A 28 -9.56 -3.45 -18.74
C PRO A 28 -8.22 -2.77 -18.38
N ASN A 29 -7.50 -2.24 -19.37
CA ASN A 29 -6.18 -1.60 -19.21
C ASN A 29 -6.13 -0.54 -18.11
N LYS A 30 -7.25 0.17 -17.92
CA LYS A 30 -7.43 1.17 -16.87
C LYS A 30 -7.23 0.58 -15.47
N VAL A 31 -7.64 -0.66 -15.23
CA VAL A 31 -7.66 -1.32 -13.92
C VAL A 31 -6.41 -2.16 -13.68
N SER A 32 -5.82 -2.72 -14.74
CA SER A 32 -4.62 -3.56 -14.63
C SER A 32 -3.37 -2.80 -14.17
N THR A 33 -3.19 -1.55 -14.63
CA THR A 33 -1.92 -0.81 -14.46
C THR A 33 -1.98 0.41 -13.55
N ARG A 34 -3.12 1.12 -13.48
CA ARG A 34 -3.17 2.46 -12.86
C ARG A 34 -3.31 2.47 -11.33
N GLY A 35 -3.68 1.35 -10.71
CA GLY A 35 -3.78 1.25 -9.25
C GLY A 35 -2.39 1.22 -8.60
N LYS A 36 -2.09 2.19 -7.73
CA LYS A 36 -0.84 2.24 -6.97
C LYS A 36 -1.06 1.81 -5.53
N ASN A 37 -0.15 0.99 -5.01
CA ASN A 37 -0.12 0.65 -3.60
C ASN A 37 0.33 1.88 -2.79
N ARG A 38 -0.43 2.21 -1.74
CA ARG A 38 -0.14 3.34 -0.85
C ARG A 38 0.00 2.85 0.58
N CYS A 39 0.76 3.58 1.37
CA CYS A 39 0.83 3.36 2.80
C CYS A 39 -0.58 3.40 3.42
N LYS A 40 -0.91 2.41 4.25
CA LYS A 40 -2.21 2.30 4.93
C LYS A 40 -2.51 3.46 5.88
N ILE A 41 -1.49 4.01 6.54
CA ILE A 41 -1.62 5.08 7.55
C ILE A 41 -1.64 6.46 6.87
N THR A 42 -0.58 6.78 6.12
CA THR A 42 -0.37 8.16 5.60
C THR A 42 -0.78 8.35 4.14
N GLY A 43 -1.07 7.26 3.42
CA GLY A 43 -1.38 7.31 1.99
C GLY A 43 -0.19 7.68 1.09
N ARG A 44 1.04 7.69 1.60
CA ARG A 44 2.24 8.02 0.81
C ARG A 44 2.41 7.00 -0.34
N PRO A 45 2.65 7.45 -1.59
CA PRO A 45 2.75 6.56 -2.75
C PRO A 45 4.15 5.95 -2.96
N GLN A 46 5.20 6.54 -2.38
CA GLN A 46 6.59 6.11 -2.59
C GLN A 46 7.15 5.39 -1.36
N GLY A 47 8.10 4.48 -1.61
CA GLY A 47 8.75 3.69 -0.58
C GLY A 47 7.78 2.74 0.13
N TYR A 48 6.92 2.07 -0.65
CA TYR A 48 5.94 1.11 -0.14
C TYR A 48 6.59 -0.25 0.10
N MET A 49 6.60 -0.69 1.35
CA MET A 49 7.04 -2.04 1.72
C MET A 49 5.85 -3.00 1.61
N ARG A 50 5.91 -3.94 0.66
CA ARG A 50 4.76 -4.82 0.35
C ARG A 50 4.34 -5.71 1.50
N TYR A 51 5.31 -6.27 2.23
CA TYR A 51 5.06 -7.15 3.37
C TYR A 51 4.29 -6.45 4.50
N PHE A 52 4.71 -5.24 4.87
CA PHE A 52 4.09 -4.48 5.96
C PHE A 52 2.90 -3.61 5.50
N GLY A 53 2.80 -3.28 4.21
CA GLY A 53 1.78 -2.36 3.69
C GLY A 53 1.99 -0.89 4.10
N LEU A 54 3.21 -0.52 4.44
CA LEU A 54 3.56 0.77 5.02
C LEU A 54 4.56 1.53 4.15
N SER A 55 4.66 2.84 4.38
CA SER A 55 5.75 3.63 3.82
C SER A 55 7.04 3.44 4.62
N ARG A 56 8.19 3.71 4.01
CA ARG A 56 9.50 3.68 4.69
C ARG A 56 9.58 4.53 5.97
N ILE A 57 8.82 5.63 6.05
CA ILE A 57 8.85 6.54 7.21
C ILE A 57 8.04 5.95 8.35
N THR A 58 6.77 5.64 8.07
CA THR A 58 5.87 5.00 9.05
C THR A 58 6.42 3.66 9.53
N PHE A 59 7.06 2.90 8.65
CA PHE A 59 7.74 1.66 9.05
C PHE A 59 8.84 1.92 10.08
N ARG A 60 9.71 2.90 9.84
CA ARG A 60 10.78 3.26 10.78
C ARG A 60 10.22 3.75 12.12
N GLU A 61 9.20 4.59 12.10
CA GLU A 61 8.55 5.09 13.32
C GLU A 61 7.95 3.95 14.15
N LEU A 62 7.22 3.03 13.51
CA LEU A 62 6.61 1.89 14.19
C LEU A 62 7.64 0.86 14.67
N ALA A 63 8.72 0.65 13.90
CA ALA A 63 9.83 -0.21 14.31
C ALA A 63 10.56 0.37 15.54
N LEU A 64 10.78 1.69 15.58
CA LEU A 64 11.40 2.36 16.72
C LEU A 64 10.52 2.31 17.98
N LYS A 65 9.20 2.34 17.81
CA LYS A 65 8.24 2.16 18.91
C LYS A 65 8.07 0.71 19.36
N GLY A 66 8.60 -0.27 18.62
CA GLY A 66 8.40 -1.69 18.90
C GLY A 66 7.01 -2.23 18.52
N GLU A 67 6.21 -1.48 17.76
CA GLU A 67 4.87 -1.90 17.31
C GLU A 67 4.92 -2.95 16.18
N LEU A 68 6.09 -3.14 15.56
CA LEU A 68 6.30 -4.13 14.50
C LEU A 68 6.98 -5.39 15.06
N PRO A 69 6.25 -6.51 15.24
CA PRO A 69 6.84 -7.73 15.76
C PRO A 69 7.85 -8.31 14.77
N GLY A 70 8.97 -8.82 15.30
CA GLY A 70 10.04 -9.44 14.50
C GLY A 70 10.95 -8.46 13.75
N VAL A 71 10.81 -7.15 13.96
CA VAL A 71 11.73 -6.15 13.41
C VAL A 71 12.75 -5.76 14.48
N VAL A 72 14.01 -6.12 14.25
CA VAL A 72 15.15 -5.76 15.11
C VAL A 72 16.12 -4.86 14.37
N LYS A 73 16.98 -4.16 15.11
CA LYS A 73 18.12 -3.47 14.49
C LYS A 73 19.02 -4.52 13.84
N ALA A 74 19.46 -4.24 12.61
CA ALA A 74 20.32 -5.16 11.86
C ALA A 74 21.74 -5.20 12.42
N SER A 75 22.22 -4.08 12.97
CA SER A 75 23.45 -4.05 13.74
C SER A 75 23.16 -4.47 15.18
N LYS A 76 24.14 -5.13 15.80
CA LYS A 76 24.23 -5.18 17.26
C LYS A 76 24.20 -3.77 17.86
#